data_AF-Q2SGW3-F1
#
_entry.id   AF-Q2SGW3-F1
#
_cell.length_a   1.000
_cell.length_b   1.000
_cell.length_c   1.000
_cell.angle_alpha   90.00
_cell.angle_beta   90.00
_cell.angle_gamma   90.00
#
_symmetry.space_group_name_H-M   'P 1'
#
loop_
_entity.id
_entity.type
_entity.pdbx_description
1 polymer ?
#
loop_
_entity_poly.entity_id
_entity_poly.type
_entity_poly.pdbx_seq_one_letter_code
_entity_poly.pdbx_strand_id
1 'polypeptide(L)'
;MDRPPSSSKLSHFTSWSLYVFTALSLSLQIHAKSLYVDINASPTGNCTKSSPCQSINTAISKVAENDVINVAEGVYFEDVDFGGLSYSLSLEGQVVVTAPTTLNCGADSVVYCPVLVPEEDLDIAIEGSGLSYNADLGIWVGVSDNGDELVPQKAGRYMIFYFDPTKISIDGKISVSPLLSESQAQEWQMFDLEGITYNPSSGVYYAMSSLSLHKSNPARDTWYRYQGYNFTLSPSKSGGYQANNLTALSLTKRRDLREWVISSGGVNWPASSDTSQNVPPAITGRAETGNGINVEGVAFAGSNSSGDNIFLGFRGPLFRSVTPFHLYDALVLSTTFNGNAEPMPDQQLFVTGIKNAKFFKQGIRGLDSIPNYTGWFVVIFGQTDTQIEPLNVFLWNSDSGEVQSVQTLPNNFVAEGVSAVKVIENSSKSVLIYMIDDSQAYVMSMALAFSP
;
A
#
# COMPACT_ATOMS: atom_id res chain seq x y z
N MET A 1 18.85 -82.37 -2.59
CA MET A 1 19.03 -81.34 -3.63
C MET A 1 19.40 -80.04 -2.94
N ASP A 2 20.53 -79.98 -2.25
CA ASP A 2 21.92 -80.04 -2.75
C ASP A 2 22.44 -78.66 -3.16
N ARG A 3 23.07 -78.08 -2.13
CA ARG A 3 24.37 -77.41 -2.09
C ARG A 3 24.60 -76.07 -2.85
N PRO A 4 25.22 -75.08 -2.14
CA PRO A 4 26.02 -73.97 -2.70
C PRO A 4 27.41 -74.53 -3.12
N PRO A 5 28.55 -73.80 -3.34
CA PRO A 5 28.92 -72.38 -3.11
C PRO A 5 29.90 -71.77 -4.15
N SER A 6 30.36 -70.52 -3.93
CA SER A 6 31.80 -70.10 -3.94
C SER A 6 31.88 -68.58 -3.77
N SER A 7 32.33 -68.02 -2.64
CA SER A 7 33.75 -67.70 -2.29
C SER A 7 34.45 -66.89 -3.39
N SER A 8 35.13 -65.76 -3.16
CA SER A 8 36.04 -65.42 -2.07
C SER A 8 36.59 -64.00 -2.29
N LYS A 9 36.89 -63.25 -1.23
CA LYS A 9 38.28 -62.99 -0.79
C LYS A 9 38.33 -62.03 0.42
N LEU A 10 38.91 -62.54 1.49
CA LEU A 10 39.48 -61.82 2.62
C LEU A 10 40.93 -61.41 2.31
N SER A 11 41.35 -60.26 2.83
CA SER A 11 42.68 -60.00 3.40
C SER A 11 42.59 -58.70 4.22
N HIS A 12 42.47 -58.76 5.55
CA HIS A 12 43.52 -58.80 6.60
C HIS A 12 44.39 -57.53 6.77
N PHE A 13 44.26 -56.95 7.98
CA PHE A 13 45.24 -56.19 8.80
C PHE A 13 45.75 -54.83 8.23
N THR A 14 46.00 -53.76 8.99
CA THR A 14 46.54 -53.60 10.36
C THR A 14 46.46 -52.11 10.80
N SER A 15 46.58 -51.91 12.11
CA SER A 15 47.04 -50.71 12.85
C SER A 15 46.19 -49.43 12.85
N TRP A 16 45.64 -49.15 14.05
CA TRP A 16 45.32 -47.82 14.51
C TRP A 16 46.62 -47.11 14.90
N SER A 17 46.93 -45.98 14.27
CA SER A 17 47.94 -45.04 14.75
C SER A 17 47.25 -43.95 15.56
N LEU A 18 47.44 -43.99 16.88
CA LEU A 18 47.11 -42.89 17.78
C LEU A 18 48.18 -41.80 17.59
N TYR A 19 47.82 -40.71 16.93
CA TYR A 19 48.62 -39.50 16.95
C TYR A 19 48.23 -38.67 18.17
N VAL A 20 49.04 -38.72 19.22
CA VAL A 20 49.03 -37.70 20.27
C VAL A 20 49.80 -36.50 19.74
N PHE A 21 49.08 -35.54 19.16
CA PHE A 21 49.60 -34.19 19.04
C PHE A 21 49.28 -33.46 20.34
N THR A 22 50.29 -33.27 21.19
CA THR A 22 50.28 -32.14 22.12
C THR A 22 50.49 -30.88 21.28
N ALA A 23 49.43 -30.43 20.62
CA ALA A 23 49.35 -29.04 20.20
C ALA A 23 49.27 -28.23 21.49
N LEU A 24 50.32 -27.47 21.77
CA LEU A 24 50.28 -26.38 22.72
C LEU A 24 49.26 -25.37 22.13
N SER A 25 47.97 -25.57 22.43
CA SER A 25 46.93 -24.63 22.04
C SER A 25 47.15 -23.39 22.89
N LEU A 26 47.89 -22.43 22.32
CA LEU A 26 47.80 -21.06 22.75
C LEU A 26 46.36 -20.65 22.46
N SER A 27 45.45 -20.82 23.44
CA SER A 27 44.10 -20.30 23.34
C SER A 27 44.23 -18.78 23.41
N LEU A 28 44.46 -18.15 22.26
CA LEU A 28 44.07 -16.76 22.11
C LEU A 28 42.56 -16.78 22.38
N GLN A 29 42.15 -16.29 23.55
CA GLN A 29 40.78 -15.86 23.77
C GLN A 29 40.57 -14.66 22.85
N ILE A 30 40.34 -14.95 21.56
CA ILE A 30 39.73 -14.02 20.63
C ILE A 30 38.39 -13.73 21.29
N HIS A 31 38.26 -12.54 21.87
CA HIS A 31 37.02 -12.13 22.46
C HIS A 31 36.03 -12.00 21.31
N ALA A 32 35.16 -13.01 21.18
CA ALA A 32 34.05 -12.98 20.25
C ALA A 32 33.33 -11.63 20.40
N LYS A 33 33.30 -10.86 19.33
CA LYS A 33 32.63 -9.57 19.33
C LYS A 33 31.12 -9.85 19.30
N SER A 34 30.38 -9.12 20.13
CA SER A 34 28.92 -9.12 20.05
C SER A 34 28.46 -8.01 19.12
N LEU A 35 27.75 -8.41 18.06
CA LEU A 35 26.95 -7.51 17.23
C LEU A 35 25.51 -7.53 17.73
N TYR A 36 24.79 -6.43 17.54
CA TYR A 36 23.40 -6.29 17.98
C TYR A 36 22.54 -5.86 16.79
N VAL A 37 21.37 -6.47 16.66
CA VAL A 37 20.38 -6.22 15.62
C VAL A 37 19.04 -5.90 16.28
N ASP A 38 18.41 -4.83 15.83
CA ASP A 38 17.08 -4.39 16.28
C ASP A 38 16.37 -3.74 15.09
N ILE A 39 15.21 -4.26 14.70
CA ILE A 39 14.44 -3.78 13.54
C ILE A 39 14.06 -2.29 13.66
N ASN A 40 13.98 -1.76 14.89
CA ASN A 40 13.68 -0.37 15.17
C ASN A 40 14.92 0.54 15.16
N ALA A 41 16.11 -0.01 14.99
CA ALA A 41 17.35 0.78 14.94
C ALA A 41 17.48 1.57 13.63
N SER A 42 18.34 2.58 13.64
CA SER A 42 18.65 3.36 12.43
C SER A 42 19.27 2.47 11.34
N PRO A 43 18.93 2.67 10.05
CA PRO A 43 19.60 2.02 8.92
C PRO A 43 21.13 2.22 8.93
N THR A 44 21.60 3.32 9.54
CA THR A 44 23.02 3.66 9.65
C THR A 44 23.68 3.14 10.94
N GLY A 45 23.03 2.23 11.67
CA GLY A 45 23.54 1.65 12.91
C GLY A 45 24.87 0.91 12.73
N ASN A 46 25.72 0.93 13.77
CA ASN A 46 27.06 0.33 13.73
C ASN A 46 27.15 -1.06 14.39
N CYS A 47 26.00 -1.69 14.65
CA CYS A 47 25.84 -3.00 15.27
C CYS A 47 26.36 -3.10 16.71
N THR A 48 26.39 -1.99 17.45
CA THR A 48 26.71 -2.00 18.90
C THR A 48 25.42 -2.05 19.71
N LYS A 49 25.48 -2.42 21.00
CA LYS A 49 24.28 -2.46 21.83
C LYS A 49 23.54 -1.11 21.91
N SER A 50 24.28 0.00 21.94
CA SER A 50 23.70 1.36 21.95
C SER A 50 23.36 1.90 20.56
N SER A 51 23.77 1.22 19.50
CA SER A 51 23.44 1.56 18.11
C SER A 51 23.38 0.27 17.28
N PRO A 52 22.32 -0.54 17.47
CA PRO A 52 22.18 -1.83 16.79
C PRO A 52 22.11 -1.62 15.28
N CYS A 53 22.38 -2.67 14.52
CA CYS A 53 22.08 -2.69 13.10
C CYS A 53 20.59 -2.96 12.88
N GLN A 54 20.01 -2.35 11.85
CA GLN A 54 18.59 -2.52 11.57
C GLN A 54 18.26 -3.92 11.03
N SER A 55 19.19 -4.57 10.32
CA SER A 55 18.97 -5.88 9.68
C SER A 55 20.01 -6.93 10.08
N ILE A 56 19.62 -8.20 10.00
CA ILE A 56 20.48 -9.36 10.24
C ILE A 56 21.57 -9.42 9.18
N ASN A 57 21.25 -9.20 7.90
CA ASN A 57 22.24 -9.19 6.82
C ASN A 57 23.31 -8.09 7.02
N THR A 58 22.94 -6.93 7.58
CA THR A 58 23.92 -5.89 7.89
C THR A 58 24.89 -6.35 8.97
N ALA A 59 24.40 -7.05 10.00
CA ALA A 59 25.28 -7.64 11.01
C ALA A 59 26.15 -8.75 10.43
N ILE A 60 25.60 -9.63 9.59
CA ILE A 60 26.36 -10.69 8.91
C ILE A 60 27.47 -10.10 8.03
N SER A 61 27.22 -9.00 7.31
CA SER A 61 28.26 -8.34 6.49
C SER A 61 29.45 -7.80 7.31
N LYS A 62 29.30 -7.69 8.64
CA LYS A 62 30.30 -7.17 9.58
C LYS A 62 30.80 -8.22 10.57
N VAL A 63 30.27 -9.44 10.52
CA VAL A 63 30.59 -10.52 11.47
C VAL A 63 31.92 -11.16 11.09
N ALA A 64 32.76 -11.46 12.09
CA ALA A 64 33.95 -12.30 11.93
C ALA A 64 33.69 -13.73 12.44
N GLU A 65 34.60 -14.65 12.14
CA GLU A 65 34.53 -16.00 12.70
C GLU A 65 34.48 -15.96 14.24
N ASN A 66 33.56 -16.75 14.79
CA ASN A 66 33.26 -16.92 16.22
C ASN A 66 32.58 -15.73 16.91
N ASP A 67 32.20 -14.69 16.18
CA ASP A 67 31.39 -13.60 16.74
C ASP A 67 29.96 -14.09 17.09
N VAL A 68 29.26 -13.26 17.87
CA VAL A 68 27.85 -13.47 18.25
C VAL A 68 27.02 -12.33 17.69
N ILE A 69 25.97 -12.65 16.93
CA ILE A 69 24.96 -11.68 16.52
C ILE A 69 23.76 -11.85 17.46
N ASN A 70 23.47 -10.83 18.26
CA ASN A 70 22.30 -10.77 19.14
C ASN A 70 21.17 -10.09 18.39
N VAL A 71 20.06 -10.80 18.19
CA VAL A 71 18.90 -10.32 17.42
C VAL A 71 17.75 -10.08 18.39
N ALA A 72 17.31 -8.82 18.48
CA ALA A 72 16.14 -8.44 19.27
C ALA A 72 14.86 -9.08 18.74
N GLU A 73 13.86 -9.23 19.61
CA GLU A 73 12.50 -9.63 19.23
C GLU A 73 11.95 -8.74 18.10
N GLY A 74 11.33 -9.37 17.09
CA GLY A 74 10.77 -8.67 15.94
C GLY A 74 10.54 -9.56 14.71
N VAL A 75 9.91 -8.97 13.69
CA VAL A 75 9.72 -9.59 12.37
C VAL A 75 10.68 -8.94 11.37
N TYR A 76 11.56 -9.74 10.78
CA TYR A 76 12.61 -9.32 9.86
C TYR A 76 12.28 -9.79 8.44
N PHE A 77 12.06 -8.84 7.52
CA PHE A 77 11.75 -9.09 6.10
C PHE A 77 13.02 -9.08 5.26
N GLU A 78 13.82 -10.13 5.35
CA GLU A 78 15.07 -10.25 4.59
C GLU A 78 15.38 -11.69 4.22
N ASP A 79 15.99 -11.87 3.04
CA ASP A 79 16.59 -13.14 2.65
C ASP A 79 17.96 -13.21 3.32
N VAL A 80 18.08 -13.97 4.41
CA VAL A 80 19.30 -14.00 5.23
C VAL A 80 20.35 -14.88 4.55
N ASP A 81 21.43 -14.26 4.07
CA ASP A 81 22.61 -14.95 3.55
C ASP A 81 23.63 -15.15 4.67
N PHE A 82 23.84 -16.40 5.09
CA PHE A 82 24.76 -16.73 6.18
C PHE A 82 26.24 -16.70 5.79
N GLY A 83 26.57 -16.43 4.53
CA GLY A 83 27.94 -16.08 4.09
C GLY A 83 29.02 -17.15 4.29
N GLY A 84 28.67 -18.37 4.70
CA GLY A 84 29.58 -19.49 4.93
C GLY A 84 30.56 -19.34 6.12
N LEU A 85 30.43 -18.27 6.92
CA LEU A 85 31.24 -18.05 8.11
C LEU A 85 30.68 -18.80 9.32
N SER A 86 31.54 -19.20 10.25
CA SER A 86 31.11 -19.79 11.53
C SER A 86 30.91 -18.70 12.58
N TYR A 87 29.67 -18.32 12.87
CA TYR A 87 29.28 -17.41 13.94
C TYR A 87 28.02 -17.94 14.64
N SER A 88 27.65 -17.35 15.76
CA SER A 88 26.43 -17.72 16.50
C SER A 88 25.37 -16.63 16.43
N LEU A 89 24.10 -17.05 16.36
CA LEU A 89 22.94 -16.18 16.52
C LEU A 89 22.34 -16.41 17.90
N SER A 90 22.18 -15.33 18.65
CA SER A 90 21.50 -15.31 19.95
C SER A 90 20.21 -14.51 19.79
N LEU A 91 19.06 -15.15 20.02
CA LEU A 91 17.75 -14.51 19.85
C LEU A 91 17.26 -13.99 21.21
N GLU A 92 16.97 -12.69 21.31
CA GLU A 92 16.40 -12.06 22.50
C GLU A 92 14.87 -12.05 22.37
N GLY A 93 14.24 -13.21 22.62
CA GLY A 93 12.78 -13.38 22.50
C GLY A 93 12.38 -14.14 21.24
N GLN A 94 11.18 -13.84 20.72
CA GLN A 94 10.68 -14.49 19.51
C GLN A 94 11.08 -13.65 18.29
N VAL A 95 11.82 -14.26 17.38
CA VAL A 95 12.32 -13.61 16.15
C VAL A 95 11.72 -14.35 14.97
N VAL A 96 11.02 -13.62 14.10
CA VAL A 96 10.47 -14.15 12.86
C VAL A 96 11.30 -13.60 11.72
N VAL A 97 11.91 -14.48 10.93
CA VAL A 97 12.60 -14.09 9.69
C VAL A 97 11.76 -14.59 8.53
N THR A 98 11.35 -13.69 7.66
CA THR A 98 10.62 -14.01 6.44
C THR A 98 11.34 -13.39 5.26
N ALA A 99 11.36 -14.10 4.14
CA ALA A 99 11.86 -13.52 2.90
C ALA A 99 11.02 -12.26 2.57
N PRO A 100 11.61 -11.25 1.91
CA PRO A 100 10.89 -10.09 1.37
C PRO A 100 10.05 -10.48 0.14
N THR A 101 9.43 -11.65 0.18
CA THR A 101 8.44 -12.08 -0.78
C THR A 101 7.18 -11.24 -0.59
N THR A 102 6.51 -10.99 -1.70
CA THR A 102 5.14 -10.48 -1.77
C THR A 102 4.29 -11.07 -0.64
N LEU A 103 3.79 -10.22 0.25
CA LEU A 103 2.73 -10.60 1.18
C LEU A 103 1.50 -10.83 0.31
N ASN A 104 1.11 -12.09 0.09
CA ASN A 104 -0.05 -12.43 -0.73
C ASN A 104 -1.22 -12.76 0.20
N CYS A 105 -2.14 -11.81 0.35
CA CYS A 105 -3.27 -11.93 1.24
C CYS A 105 -4.42 -12.68 0.58
N GLY A 106 -4.34 -14.02 0.59
CA GLY A 106 -5.44 -14.90 0.23
C GLY A 106 -6.11 -15.51 1.47
N ALA A 107 -7.40 -15.86 1.34
CA ALA A 107 -8.20 -16.47 2.41
C ALA A 107 -7.58 -17.74 3.02
N ASP A 108 -6.68 -18.43 2.30
CA ASP A 108 -6.04 -19.67 2.73
C ASP A 108 -4.68 -19.46 3.42
N SER A 109 -4.15 -18.22 3.46
CA SER A 109 -2.86 -17.88 4.05
C SER A 109 -2.96 -16.69 5.02
N VAL A 110 -3.86 -16.80 6.01
CA VAL A 110 -4.11 -15.76 7.04
C VAL A 110 -2.91 -15.51 7.95
N VAL A 111 -1.89 -16.38 7.94
CA VAL A 111 -0.86 -16.42 8.98
C VAL A 111 0.08 -15.19 8.97
N TYR A 112 0.08 -14.33 7.95
CA TYR A 112 1.02 -13.19 7.90
C TYR A 112 0.51 -11.89 7.26
N CYS A 113 -0.80 -11.68 7.07
CA CYS A 113 -1.28 -10.40 6.56
C CYS A 113 -1.31 -9.37 7.70
N PRO A 114 -0.43 -8.36 7.67
CA PRO A 114 -0.35 -7.43 8.76
C PRO A 114 -1.63 -6.60 8.81
N VAL A 115 -2.23 -6.52 9.99
CA VAL A 115 -3.43 -5.71 10.24
C VAL A 115 -3.00 -4.34 10.76
N LEU A 116 -3.54 -3.27 10.18
CA LEU A 116 -3.37 -1.95 10.76
C LEU A 116 -4.18 -1.82 12.06
N VAL A 117 -3.53 -1.42 13.12
CA VAL A 117 -4.18 -1.14 14.41
C VAL A 117 -3.77 0.23 14.92
N PRO A 118 -4.66 0.97 15.59
CA PRO A 118 -4.27 2.21 16.26
C PRO A 118 -3.12 1.96 17.26
N GLU A 119 -2.18 2.90 17.35
CA GLU A 119 -1.09 2.84 18.35
C GLU A 119 -1.63 2.95 19.79
N GLU A 120 -2.73 3.67 19.95
CA GLU A 120 -3.47 3.71 21.21
C GLU A 120 -4.35 2.47 21.36
N ASP A 121 -4.56 1.99 22.58
CA ASP A 121 -5.48 0.88 22.89
C ASP A 121 -6.94 1.33 22.71
N LEU A 122 -7.32 1.47 21.44
CA LEU A 122 -8.64 1.84 20.96
C LEU A 122 -9.24 0.60 20.30
N ASP A 123 -10.42 0.20 20.76
CA ASP A 123 -11.20 -0.88 20.17
C ASP A 123 -11.93 -0.38 18.91
N ILE A 124 -11.15 0.04 17.91
CA ILE A 124 -11.62 0.57 16.63
C ILE A 124 -10.87 -0.06 15.47
N ALA A 125 -11.59 -0.34 14.39
CA ALA A 125 -10.99 -0.66 13.10
C ALA A 125 -10.71 0.64 12.34
N ILE A 126 -9.58 0.67 11.64
CA ILE A 126 -9.25 1.74 10.69
C ILE A 126 -9.47 1.14 9.30
N GLU A 127 -10.61 1.47 8.69
CA GLU A 127 -10.99 1.01 7.35
C GLU A 127 -10.25 1.86 6.32
N GLY A 128 -9.16 1.30 5.79
CA GLY A 128 -8.23 2.04 4.95
C GLY A 128 -8.67 2.07 3.49
N SER A 129 -9.00 3.26 3.00
CA SER A 129 -9.57 3.47 1.66
C SER A 129 -8.59 4.08 0.67
N GLY A 130 -7.51 4.68 1.15
CA GLY A 130 -6.49 5.31 0.31
C GLY A 130 -5.11 5.17 0.91
N LEU A 131 -4.09 5.10 0.06
CA LEU A 131 -2.73 4.81 0.49
C LEU A 131 -1.69 5.51 -0.41
N SER A 132 -0.70 6.17 0.17
CA SER A 132 0.39 6.80 -0.58
C SER A 132 1.73 6.69 0.15
N TYR A 133 2.79 6.34 -0.58
CA TYR A 133 4.14 6.17 -0.04
C TYR A 133 4.95 7.47 -0.11
N ASN A 134 5.59 7.82 1.00
CA ASN A 134 6.57 8.90 1.07
C ASN A 134 7.97 8.32 1.17
N ALA A 135 8.68 8.33 0.04
CA ALA A 135 10.02 7.77 -0.06
C ALA A 135 11.07 8.49 0.79
N ASP A 136 10.94 9.80 0.99
CA ASP A 136 11.89 10.60 1.77
C ASP A 136 11.82 10.26 3.27
N LEU A 137 10.61 9.94 3.74
CA LEU A 137 10.35 9.60 5.14
C LEU A 137 10.35 8.09 5.40
N GLY A 138 10.25 7.26 4.35
CA GLY A 138 10.14 5.81 4.48
C GLY A 138 8.84 5.35 5.13
N ILE A 139 7.77 6.15 5.04
CA ILE A 139 6.47 5.87 5.66
C ILE A 139 5.36 5.84 4.63
N TRP A 140 4.25 5.24 5.03
CA TRP A 140 3.00 5.25 4.30
C TRP A 140 2.02 6.17 4.99
N VAL A 141 1.26 6.91 4.18
CA VAL A 141 0.16 7.73 4.64
C VAL A 141 -1.12 7.14 4.09
N GLY A 142 -2.04 6.81 4.98
CA GLY A 142 -3.35 6.30 4.65
C GLY A 142 -4.45 7.29 5.02
N VAL A 143 -5.62 7.07 4.43
CA VAL A 143 -6.86 7.73 4.81
C VAL A 143 -7.95 6.70 5.09
N SER A 144 -8.92 7.09 5.92
CA SER A 144 -10.01 6.24 6.38
C SER A 144 -11.34 6.70 5.80
N ASP A 145 -12.17 5.77 5.33
CA ASP A 145 -13.53 6.07 4.87
C ASP A 145 -14.61 5.90 5.97
N ASN A 146 -14.30 5.22 7.07
CA ASN A 146 -15.21 5.00 8.21
C ASN A 146 -15.28 6.17 9.22
N GLY A 147 -15.30 7.41 8.73
CA GLY A 147 -15.30 8.60 9.60
C GLY A 147 -16.46 8.67 10.58
N ASP A 148 -17.61 8.08 10.26
CA ASP A 148 -18.76 7.99 11.15
C ASP A 148 -18.58 7.01 12.32
N GLU A 149 -17.64 6.08 12.24
CA GLU A 149 -17.26 5.20 13.34
C GLU A 149 -16.17 5.84 14.19
N LEU A 150 -15.22 6.52 13.55
CA LEU A 150 -14.08 7.15 14.21
C LEU A 150 -14.49 8.38 15.02
N VAL A 151 -15.31 9.27 14.47
CA VAL A 151 -15.65 10.55 15.11
C VAL A 151 -16.39 10.38 16.44
N PRO A 152 -17.47 9.57 16.55
CA PRO A 152 -18.17 9.36 17.82
C PRO A 152 -17.30 8.74 18.91
N GLN A 153 -16.27 7.98 18.51
CA GLN A 153 -15.33 7.31 19.40
C GLN A 153 -14.14 8.20 19.79
N LYS A 154 -14.16 9.49 19.41
CA LYS A 154 -13.03 10.44 19.58
C LYS A 154 -11.74 9.99 18.88
N ALA A 155 -11.89 9.15 17.86
CA ALA A 155 -10.82 8.63 17.03
C ALA A 155 -10.73 9.33 15.66
N GLY A 156 -11.52 10.38 15.41
CA GLY A 156 -11.48 11.14 14.15
C GLY A 156 -10.10 11.68 13.75
N ARG A 157 -9.13 11.71 14.69
CA ARG A 157 -7.73 12.00 14.37
C ARG A 157 -7.04 10.95 13.49
N TYR A 158 -7.59 9.74 13.43
CA TYR A 158 -7.14 8.64 12.56
C TYR A 158 -7.74 8.72 11.15
N MET A 159 -8.56 9.72 10.81
CA MET A 159 -9.03 9.93 9.42
C MET A 159 -7.85 10.04 8.44
N ILE A 160 -6.73 10.61 8.90
CA ILE A 160 -5.46 10.58 8.19
C ILE A 160 -4.43 10.00 9.15
N PHE A 161 -3.78 8.93 8.73
CA PHE A 161 -2.84 8.18 9.57
C PHE A 161 -1.57 7.87 8.80
N TYR A 162 -0.51 7.52 9.51
CA TYR A 162 0.71 7.01 8.92
C TYR A 162 1.20 5.75 9.62
N PHE A 163 1.97 4.95 8.90
CA PHE A 163 2.58 3.73 9.41
C PHE A 163 3.85 3.37 8.65
N ASP A 164 4.63 2.46 9.23
CA ASP A 164 5.80 1.84 8.62
C ASP A 164 5.51 0.34 8.44
N PRO A 165 5.35 -0.16 7.21
CA PRO A 165 5.00 -1.56 6.96
C PRO A 165 6.13 -2.53 7.28
N THR A 166 7.33 -2.04 7.60
CA THR A 166 8.43 -2.88 8.08
C THR A 166 8.36 -3.13 9.58
N LYS A 167 7.59 -2.32 10.32
CA LYS A 167 7.41 -2.44 11.77
C LYS A 167 6.20 -3.30 12.12
N ILE A 168 6.25 -4.55 11.68
CA ILE A 168 5.22 -5.53 11.97
C ILE A 168 5.54 -6.18 13.32
N SER A 169 4.58 -6.10 14.24
CA SER A 169 4.65 -6.79 15.52
C SER A 169 4.54 -8.30 15.33
N ILE A 170 4.90 -9.03 16.36
CA ILE A 170 4.96 -10.49 16.31
C ILE A 170 3.61 -11.18 16.16
N ASP A 171 2.54 -10.49 16.58
CA ASP A 171 1.15 -10.90 16.39
C ASP A 171 0.59 -10.45 15.02
N GLY A 172 1.46 -9.96 14.12
CA GLY A 172 1.07 -9.60 12.75
C GLY A 172 0.27 -8.30 12.69
N LYS A 173 0.60 -7.32 13.52
CA LYS A 173 -0.03 -5.99 13.48
C LYS A 173 0.97 -4.92 13.08
N ILE A 174 0.47 -3.86 12.48
CA ILE A 174 1.23 -2.63 12.25
C ILE A 174 0.52 -1.53 13.03
N SER A 175 1.21 -0.94 13.99
CA SER A 175 0.70 0.24 14.68
C SER A 175 0.68 1.43 13.72
N VAL A 176 -0.48 2.08 13.63
CA VAL A 176 -0.64 3.33 12.90
C VAL A 176 -0.77 4.49 13.88
N SER A 177 -0.20 5.62 13.49
CA SER A 177 -0.25 6.84 14.29
C SER A 177 -1.11 7.89 13.58
N PRO A 178 -1.92 8.67 14.31
CA PRO A 178 -2.75 9.72 13.72
C PRO A 178 -1.88 10.88 13.24
N LEU A 179 -2.24 11.48 12.10
CA LEU A 179 -1.57 12.68 11.59
C LEU A 179 -2.30 13.97 11.99
N LEU A 180 -3.56 13.88 12.39
CA LEU A 180 -4.32 15.04 12.84
C LEU A 180 -4.19 15.22 14.35
N SER A 181 -4.12 16.47 14.80
CA SER A 181 -4.40 16.78 16.20
C SER A 181 -5.90 16.60 16.49
N GLU A 182 -6.25 16.44 17.76
CA GLU A 182 -7.65 16.37 18.18
C GLU A 182 -8.43 17.64 17.78
N SER A 183 -7.79 18.81 17.84
CA SER A 183 -8.41 20.06 17.41
C SER A 183 -8.61 20.13 15.89
N GLN A 184 -7.65 19.64 15.10
CA GLN A 184 -7.79 19.58 13.64
C GLN A 184 -8.92 18.61 13.25
N ALA A 185 -8.98 17.44 13.87
CA ALA A 185 -10.06 16.48 13.62
C ALA A 185 -11.45 17.06 13.91
N GLN A 186 -11.57 17.89 14.97
CA GLN A 186 -12.82 18.58 15.30
C GLN A 186 -13.17 19.72 14.34
N GLU A 187 -12.16 20.48 13.90
CA GLU A 187 -12.34 21.64 13.02
C GLU A 187 -12.76 21.23 11.60
N TRP A 188 -12.10 20.19 11.06
CA TRP A 188 -12.21 19.85 9.66
C TRP A 188 -13.32 18.85 9.33
N GLN A 189 -13.97 18.26 10.35
CA GLN A 189 -15.06 17.28 10.24
C GLN A 189 -14.98 16.45 8.95
N MET A 190 -13.86 15.74 8.80
CA MET A 190 -13.61 14.92 7.62
C MET A 190 -14.50 13.69 7.70
N PHE A 191 -15.28 13.48 6.65
CA PHE A 191 -16.07 12.27 6.48
C PHE A 191 -15.59 11.55 5.24
N ASP A 192 -15.47 10.24 5.39
CA ASP A 192 -15.33 9.28 4.30
C ASP A 192 -14.23 9.68 3.31
N LEU A 193 -12.98 9.77 3.76
CA LEU A 193 -11.86 9.96 2.83
C LEU A 193 -11.68 8.68 2.03
N GLU A 194 -11.49 8.75 0.72
CA GLU A 194 -11.46 7.58 -0.18
C GLU A 194 -10.15 7.44 -0.95
N GLY A 195 -9.27 8.43 -0.85
CA GLY A 195 -8.08 8.45 -1.68
C GLY A 195 -7.10 9.50 -1.23
N ILE A 196 -5.82 9.19 -1.42
CA ILE A 196 -4.72 10.08 -1.11
C ILE A 196 -3.59 9.88 -2.12
N THR A 197 -2.94 10.97 -2.50
CA THR A 197 -1.70 10.94 -3.27
C THR A 197 -0.67 11.91 -2.71
N TYR A 198 0.60 11.68 -3.03
CA TYR A 198 1.73 12.48 -2.61
C TYR A 198 2.46 13.07 -3.82
N ASN A 199 2.81 14.36 -3.75
CA ASN A 199 3.72 15.00 -4.69
C ASN A 199 5.15 15.01 -4.09
N PRO A 200 6.08 14.19 -4.61
CA PRO A 200 7.44 14.11 -4.10
C PRO A 200 8.26 15.38 -4.34
N SER A 201 7.88 16.23 -5.29
CA SER A 201 8.62 17.46 -5.59
C SER A 201 8.33 18.60 -4.61
N SER A 202 7.10 18.65 -4.09
CA SER A 202 6.64 19.72 -3.18
C SER A 202 6.48 19.26 -1.73
N GLY A 203 6.40 17.95 -1.50
CA GLY A 203 6.09 17.39 -0.19
C GLY A 203 4.60 17.48 0.18
N VAL A 204 3.74 17.85 -0.76
CA VAL A 204 2.30 18.04 -0.54
C VAL A 204 1.53 16.73 -0.75
N TYR A 205 0.60 16.46 0.15
CA TYR A 205 -0.39 15.42 0.03
C TYR A 205 -1.73 16.00 -0.41
N TYR A 206 -2.49 15.20 -1.14
CA TYR A 206 -3.85 15.51 -1.55
C TYR A 206 -4.74 14.35 -1.16
N ALA A 207 -5.70 14.59 -0.26
CA ALA A 207 -6.69 13.61 0.17
C ALA A 207 -8.07 14.01 -0.36
N MET A 208 -8.86 13.05 -0.82
CA MET A 208 -10.19 13.28 -1.41
C MET A 208 -11.24 12.52 -0.62
N SER A 209 -12.37 13.17 -0.36
CA SER A 209 -13.53 12.51 0.22
C SER A 209 -14.39 11.81 -0.82
N SER A 210 -15.25 10.95 -0.28
CA SER A 210 -16.34 10.26 -0.95
C SER A 210 -17.19 11.24 -1.70
N LEU A 211 -17.39 10.97 -2.97
CA LEU A 211 -18.37 11.70 -3.74
C LEU A 211 -19.75 11.05 -3.60
N SER A 212 -19.84 9.76 -3.24
CA SER A 212 -21.11 9.02 -3.15
C SER A 212 -22.15 9.65 -2.21
N LEU A 213 -23.43 9.57 -2.59
CA LEU A 213 -24.54 9.91 -1.68
C LEU A 213 -24.81 8.78 -0.68
N HIS A 214 -25.05 9.15 0.56
CA HIS A 214 -25.26 8.25 1.67
C HIS A 214 -26.74 7.84 1.84
N LYS A 215 -27.22 6.97 0.95
CA LYS A 215 -28.61 6.44 0.91
C LYS A 215 -29.25 6.08 2.28
N SER A 216 -28.54 5.35 3.14
CA SER A 216 -29.06 4.86 4.43
C SER A 216 -29.07 5.93 5.53
N ASN A 217 -28.35 7.03 5.33
CA ASN A 217 -28.32 8.15 6.25
C ASN A 217 -28.11 9.46 5.47
N PRO A 218 -29.16 10.00 4.82
CA PRO A 218 -29.07 11.22 4.02
C PRO A 218 -28.64 12.45 4.83
N ALA A 219 -28.71 12.41 6.17
CA ALA A 219 -28.17 13.47 7.00
C ALA A 219 -26.63 13.57 6.91
N ARG A 220 -25.94 12.56 6.38
CA ARG A 220 -24.51 12.59 6.04
C ARG A 220 -24.21 13.32 4.73
N ASP A 221 -25.21 13.54 3.88
CA ASP A 221 -25.07 14.24 2.59
C ASP A 221 -24.99 15.75 2.80
N THR A 222 -24.00 16.15 3.59
CA THR A 222 -23.66 17.55 3.86
C THR A 222 -22.48 17.96 2.98
N TRP A 223 -22.33 19.25 2.76
CA TRP A 223 -21.21 19.81 1.99
C TRP A 223 -19.83 19.44 2.56
N TYR A 224 -19.73 19.02 3.83
CA TYR A 224 -18.49 18.56 4.46
C TYR A 224 -18.01 17.21 3.91
N ARG A 225 -18.93 16.35 3.45
CA ARG A 225 -18.62 15.03 2.88
C ARG A 225 -17.91 15.12 1.53
N TYR A 226 -18.18 16.16 0.74
CA TYR A 226 -17.71 16.25 -0.64
C TYR A 226 -16.52 17.19 -0.77
N GLN A 227 -15.50 17.04 0.08
CA GLN A 227 -14.33 17.89 0.12
C GLN A 227 -13.08 17.17 -0.39
N GLY A 228 -12.05 17.96 -0.71
CA GLY A 228 -10.70 17.49 -0.82
C GLY A 228 -9.80 18.38 0.03
N TYR A 229 -8.68 17.84 0.46
CA TYR A 229 -7.73 18.53 1.34
C TYR A 229 -6.32 18.42 0.76
N ASN A 230 -5.52 19.48 0.94
CA ASN A 230 -4.07 19.35 0.86
C ASN A 230 -3.43 19.57 2.22
N PHE A 231 -2.26 18.97 2.42
CA PHE A 231 -1.45 19.17 3.61
C PHE A 231 0.01 18.79 3.35
N THR A 232 0.88 19.11 4.29
CA THR A 232 2.28 18.67 4.33
C THR A 232 2.55 17.96 5.64
N LEU A 233 3.62 17.18 5.73
CA LEU A 233 4.03 16.58 7.00
C LEU A 233 5.17 17.36 7.65
N SER A 234 5.15 17.46 8.97
CA SER A 234 6.31 17.84 9.77
C SER A 234 6.52 16.90 10.94
N PRO A 235 7.73 16.87 11.52
CA PRO A 235 7.94 16.22 12.81
C PRO A 235 6.97 16.76 13.87
N SER A 236 6.42 15.86 14.69
CA SER A 236 5.61 16.22 15.86
C SER A 236 6.50 16.42 17.11
N LYS A 237 6.01 17.23 18.06
CA LYS A 237 6.69 17.43 19.36
C LYS A 237 6.71 16.17 20.22
N SER A 238 5.75 15.26 20.03
CA SER A 238 5.66 13.99 20.75
C SER A 238 6.47 12.86 20.09
N GLY A 239 7.23 13.16 19.02
CA GLY A 239 7.81 12.16 18.14
C GLY A 239 6.85 11.80 17.00
N GLY A 240 7.39 11.26 15.90
CA GLY A 240 6.62 10.95 14.70
C GLY A 240 6.33 12.19 13.84
N TYR A 241 5.21 12.15 13.10
CA TYR A 241 4.79 13.20 12.16
C TYR A 241 3.40 13.73 12.48
N GLN A 242 3.09 14.93 11.97
CA GLN A 242 1.76 15.55 12.01
C GLN A 242 1.47 16.26 10.68
N ALA A 243 0.19 16.35 10.33
CA ALA A 243 -0.29 17.12 9.20
C ALA A 243 -0.28 18.62 9.52
N ASN A 244 0.37 19.39 8.66
CA ASN A 244 0.47 20.84 8.71
C ASN A 244 -0.11 21.46 7.45
N ASN A 245 -0.51 22.73 7.55
CA ASN A 245 -1.10 23.49 6.45
C ASN A 245 -2.27 22.73 5.81
N LEU A 246 -3.06 22.05 6.64
CA LEU A 246 -4.25 21.37 6.20
C LEU A 246 -5.23 22.42 5.66
N THR A 247 -5.54 22.35 4.37
CA THR A 247 -6.46 23.28 3.72
C THR A 247 -7.44 22.53 2.81
N ALA A 248 -8.69 23.00 2.76
CA ALA A 248 -9.65 22.51 1.79
C ALA A 248 -9.28 23.00 0.39
N LEU A 249 -9.37 22.11 -0.60
CA LEU A 249 -9.09 22.40 -2.01
C LEU A 249 -10.14 23.31 -2.65
N SER A 250 -11.35 23.35 -2.09
CA SER A 250 -12.40 24.30 -2.47
C SER A 250 -12.68 25.25 -1.30
N LEU A 251 -12.06 26.42 -1.32
CA LEU A 251 -12.20 27.44 -0.26
C LEU A 251 -13.50 28.24 -0.38
N THR A 252 -14.08 28.32 -1.58
CA THR A 252 -15.37 28.92 -1.85
C THR A 252 -16.47 27.91 -1.52
N LYS A 253 -17.12 28.07 -0.36
CA LYS A 253 -18.29 27.30 0.13
C LYS A 253 -19.47 27.14 -0.86
N ARG A 254 -19.37 27.63 -2.10
CA ARG A 254 -20.43 27.61 -3.11
C ARG A 254 -20.42 26.38 -4.00
N ARG A 255 -19.31 25.62 -4.08
CA ARG A 255 -19.24 24.43 -4.93
C ARG A 255 -18.43 23.34 -4.23
N ASP A 256 -19.11 22.26 -3.86
CA ASP A 256 -18.44 21.09 -3.33
C ASP A 256 -17.72 20.30 -4.46
N LEU A 257 -16.77 19.43 -4.09
CA LEU A 257 -15.95 18.68 -5.06
C LEU A 257 -16.82 17.82 -5.98
N ARG A 258 -17.96 17.34 -5.49
CA ARG A 258 -18.94 16.55 -6.25
C ARG A 258 -19.56 17.38 -7.36
N GLU A 259 -20.10 18.55 -7.07
CA GLU A 259 -20.67 19.46 -8.06
C GLU A 259 -19.64 19.89 -9.11
N TRP A 260 -18.40 20.10 -8.67
CA TRP A 260 -17.29 20.34 -9.57
C TRP A 260 -17.08 19.16 -10.53
N VAL A 261 -16.84 17.94 -10.02
CA VAL A 261 -16.65 16.72 -10.83
C VAL A 261 -17.79 16.53 -11.83
N ILE A 262 -19.04 16.67 -11.39
CA ILE A 262 -20.22 16.49 -12.24
C ILE A 262 -20.21 17.48 -13.42
N SER A 263 -19.94 18.76 -13.15
CA SER A 263 -19.94 19.77 -14.20
C SER A 263 -18.73 19.71 -15.14
N SER A 264 -17.61 19.24 -14.60
CA SER A 264 -16.30 19.20 -15.23
C SER A 264 -16.11 17.94 -16.06
N GLY A 265 -16.79 16.86 -15.68
CA GLY A 265 -16.61 15.54 -16.27
C GLY A 265 -17.09 15.42 -17.71
N GLY A 266 -17.89 16.37 -18.23
CA GLY A 266 -18.40 16.36 -19.61
C GLY A 266 -19.20 15.12 -20.01
N VAL A 267 -19.50 14.24 -19.04
CA VAL A 267 -20.37 13.08 -19.17
C VAL A 267 -21.81 13.52 -18.94
N ASN A 268 -22.76 12.94 -19.67
CA ASN A 268 -24.17 13.14 -19.36
C ASN A 268 -24.53 12.31 -18.12
N TRP A 269 -24.65 12.99 -16.99
CA TRP A 269 -24.97 12.41 -15.69
C TRP A 269 -26.49 12.41 -15.44
N PRO A 270 -27.23 11.31 -15.65
CA PRO A 270 -28.66 11.28 -15.39
C PRO A 270 -28.97 11.51 -13.90
N ALA A 271 -30.04 12.25 -13.62
CA ALA A 271 -30.46 12.57 -12.25
C ALA A 271 -31.03 11.36 -11.48
N SER A 272 -31.51 10.33 -12.17
CA SER A 272 -32.14 9.15 -11.56
C SER A 272 -31.46 7.86 -12.02
N SER A 273 -31.30 6.91 -11.09
CA SER A 273 -30.87 5.55 -11.41
C SER A 273 -32.00 4.81 -12.10
N ASP A 274 -31.98 4.77 -13.43
CA ASP A 274 -32.69 3.71 -14.14
C ASP A 274 -31.85 2.45 -13.99
N THR A 275 -32.43 1.43 -13.35
CA THR A 275 -31.75 0.15 -13.06
C THR A 275 -31.69 -0.78 -14.27
N SER A 276 -32.19 -0.35 -15.44
CA SER A 276 -32.03 -1.10 -16.69
C SER A 276 -30.56 -1.07 -17.15
N GLN A 277 -30.09 -2.20 -17.68
CA GLN A 277 -28.67 -2.50 -17.96
C GLN A 277 -27.95 -1.57 -18.97
N ASN A 278 -28.62 -0.51 -19.45
CA ASN A 278 -28.15 0.34 -20.56
C ASN A 278 -28.20 1.86 -20.25
N VAL A 279 -28.39 2.27 -19.00
CA VAL A 279 -28.49 3.70 -18.64
C VAL A 279 -27.23 4.15 -17.88
N PRO A 280 -26.70 5.37 -18.13
CA PRO A 280 -25.50 5.87 -17.46
C PRO A 280 -25.64 5.93 -15.92
N PRO A 281 -24.54 5.90 -15.16
CA PRO A 281 -24.60 6.02 -13.70
C PRO A 281 -25.24 7.35 -13.32
N ALA A 282 -26.15 7.28 -12.36
CA ALA A 282 -26.87 8.44 -11.87
C ALA A 282 -26.06 9.22 -10.84
N ILE A 283 -26.18 10.55 -10.88
CA ILE A 283 -25.67 11.44 -9.81
C ILE A 283 -26.42 11.29 -8.49
N THR A 284 -27.37 10.36 -8.40
CA THR A 284 -28.07 10.05 -7.15
C THR A 284 -27.93 8.58 -6.74
N GLY A 285 -27.25 7.77 -7.55
CA GLY A 285 -26.97 6.38 -7.22
C GLY A 285 -25.80 6.24 -6.24
N ARG A 286 -25.72 5.08 -5.59
CA ARG A 286 -24.56 4.65 -4.81
C ARG A 286 -23.56 3.95 -5.71
N ALA A 287 -22.27 4.27 -5.58
CA ALA A 287 -21.24 3.59 -6.36
C ALA A 287 -21.23 2.09 -6.07
N GLU A 288 -21.40 1.70 -4.80
CA GLU A 288 -21.51 0.31 -4.32
C GLU A 288 -22.76 -0.43 -4.84
N THR A 289 -23.72 0.29 -5.45
CA THR A 289 -24.90 -0.30 -6.11
C THR A 289 -24.76 -0.32 -7.64
N GLY A 290 -23.60 0.05 -8.16
CA GLY A 290 -23.29 0.13 -9.59
C GLY A 290 -23.88 1.34 -10.33
N ASN A 291 -24.59 2.22 -9.63
CA ASN A 291 -25.35 3.32 -10.24
C ASN A 291 -24.87 4.71 -9.82
N GLY A 292 -23.88 4.81 -8.94
CA GLY A 292 -23.34 6.08 -8.43
C GLY A 292 -21.93 6.38 -8.92
N ILE A 293 -21.40 7.52 -8.45
CA ILE A 293 -19.99 7.87 -8.59
C ILE A 293 -19.34 7.95 -7.23
N ASN A 294 -18.22 7.26 -7.07
CA ASN A 294 -17.28 7.47 -5.98
C ASN A 294 -15.87 7.66 -6.54
N VAL A 295 -15.06 8.47 -5.87
CA VAL A 295 -13.62 8.52 -6.14
C VAL A 295 -13.00 7.40 -5.35
N GLU A 296 -12.30 6.47 -6.00
CA GLU A 296 -11.62 5.35 -5.32
C GLU A 296 -10.20 5.13 -5.85
N GLY A 297 -9.66 6.17 -6.48
CA GLY A 297 -8.29 6.20 -6.94
C GLY A 297 -7.86 7.64 -7.07
N VAL A 298 -6.75 7.99 -6.44
CA VAL A 298 -6.18 9.34 -6.51
C VAL A 298 -4.70 9.17 -6.77
N ALA A 299 -4.21 9.69 -7.89
CA ALA A 299 -2.80 9.57 -8.28
C ALA A 299 -2.23 10.92 -8.72
N PHE A 300 -0.99 11.18 -8.33
CA PHE A 300 -0.25 12.33 -8.80
C PHE A 300 0.22 12.11 -10.24
N ALA A 301 -0.08 13.06 -11.12
CA ALA A 301 0.21 12.98 -12.56
C ALA A 301 1.32 13.95 -13.01
N GLY A 302 2.06 14.52 -12.06
CA GLY A 302 3.13 15.49 -12.33
C GLY A 302 2.71 16.93 -12.03
N SER A 303 3.65 17.88 -12.19
CA SER A 303 3.39 19.32 -12.02
C SER A 303 3.65 20.05 -13.33
N ASN A 304 2.90 21.12 -13.58
CA ASN A 304 3.11 22.04 -14.70
C ASN A 304 3.16 23.49 -14.21
N SER A 305 3.23 24.45 -15.13
CA SER A 305 3.23 25.89 -14.77
C SER A 305 1.94 26.38 -14.11
N SER A 306 0.85 25.62 -14.22
CA SER A 306 -0.46 25.95 -13.69
C SER A 306 -0.70 25.36 -12.30
N GLY A 307 0.07 24.33 -11.90
CA GLY A 307 -0.03 23.68 -10.59
C GLY A 307 0.29 22.18 -10.63
N ASP A 308 -0.19 21.46 -9.62
CA ASP A 308 -0.06 20.01 -9.52
C ASP A 308 -1.20 19.30 -10.22
N ASN A 309 -0.88 18.39 -11.14
CA ASN A 309 -1.85 17.57 -11.84
C ASN A 309 -2.14 16.32 -11.02
N ILE A 310 -3.43 16.03 -10.83
CA ILE A 310 -3.90 14.84 -10.13
C ILE A 310 -4.95 14.15 -10.98
N PHE A 311 -4.88 12.83 -10.98
CA PHE A 311 -5.84 11.93 -11.57
C PHE A 311 -6.81 11.43 -10.52
N LEU A 312 -8.10 11.62 -10.79
CA LEU A 312 -9.20 11.07 -10.00
C LEU A 312 -9.80 9.89 -10.77
N GLY A 313 -9.67 8.68 -10.24
CA GLY A 313 -10.29 7.46 -10.73
C GLY A 313 -11.59 7.16 -9.99
N PHE A 314 -12.57 6.59 -10.71
CA PHE A 314 -13.92 6.42 -10.19
C PHE A 314 -14.39 4.95 -10.13
N ARG A 315 -15.08 4.59 -9.05
CA ARG A 315 -15.95 3.42 -8.97
C ARG A 315 -17.26 3.73 -9.68
N GLY A 316 -17.46 3.14 -10.84
CA GLY A 316 -18.68 3.24 -11.65
C GLY A 316 -18.34 3.16 -13.14
N PRO A 317 -19.07 2.40 -13.98
CA PRO A 317 -18.82 2.40 -15.41
C PRO A 317 -19.18 3.79 -15.97
N LEU A 318 -18.20 4.49 -16.53
CA LEU A 318 -18.43 5.78 -17.17
C LEU A 318 -18.51 5.57 -18.66
N PHE A 319 -19.74 5.33 -19.09
CA PHE A 319 -20.05 4.92 -20.45
C PHE A 319 -19.62 5.97 -21.47
N ARG A 320 -18.77 5.55 -22.40
CA ARG A 320 -18.71 6.15 -23.73
C ARG A 320 -19.36 5.18 -24.71
N SER A 321 -20.56 5.51 -25.19
CA SER A 321 -21.19 4.74 -26.27
C SER A 321 -20.40 4.94 -27.56
N VAL A 322 -19.50 4.00 -27.89
CA VAL A 322 -18.84 3.91 -29.19
C VAL A 322 -19.51 2.80 -30.01
N THR A 323 -20.64 3.10 -30.67
CA THR A 323 -21.34 2.11 -31.51
C THR A 323 -20.40 1.44 -32.52
N PRO A 324 -20.46 0.12 -32.73
CA PRO A 324 -21.45 -0.85 -32.26
C PRO A 324 -21.03 -1.66 -31.01
N PHE A 325 -19.88 -1.37 -30.42
CA PHE A 325 -19.38 -2.11 -29.25
C PHE A 325 -19.52 -1.22 -28.03
N HIS A 326 -20.33 -1.61 -27.05
CA HIS A 326 -20.33 -0.95 -25.74
C HIS A 326 -18.92 -1.11 -25.14
N LEU A 327 -18.06 -0.12 -25.35
CA LEU A 327 -16.77 -0.01 -24.70
C LEU A 327 -17.01 0.63 -23.35
N TYR A 328 -16.55 -0.06 -22.31
CA TYR A 328 -16.61 0.40 -20.94
C TYR A 328 -15.23 0.91 -20.62
N ASP A 329 -15.16 2.22 -20.45
CA ASP A 329 -13.93 2.89 -20.09
C ASP A 329 -14.08 3.41 -18.66
N ALA A 330 -13.03 3.26 -17.87
CA ALA A 330 -12.98 3.95 -16.59
C ALA A 330 -12.51 5.38 -16.81
N LEU A 331 -13.28 6.34 -16.29
CA LEU A 331 -12.91 7.75 -16.35
C LEU A 331 -11.77 8.00 -15.37
N VAL A 332 -10.82 8.78 -15.85
CA VAL A 332 -9.84 9.48 -15.03
C VAL A 332 -9.98 10.95 -15.35
N LEU A 333 -10.25 11.77 -14.32
CA LEU A 333 -10.23 13.22 -14.47
C LEU A 333 -8.87 13.76 -14.09
N SER A 334 -8.21 14.42 -15.05
CA SER A 334 -7.03 15.23 -14.76
C SER A 334 -7.47 16.59 -14.25
N THR A 335 -6.90 17.03 -13.14
CA THR A 335 -7.14 18.36 -12.58
C THR A 335 -5.85 18.98 -12.11
N THR A 336 -5.70 20.28 -12.37
CA THR A 336 -4.62 21.10 -11.82
C THR A 336 -5.08 21.73 -10.51
N PHE A 337 -4.31 21.54 -9.43
CA PHE A 337 -4.46 22.25 -8.16
C PHE A 337 -3.43 23.37 -8.06
N ASN A 338 -3.92 24.60 -7.88
CA ASN A 338 -3.08 25.81 -7.74
C ASN A 338 -3.33 26.49 -6.38
N GLY A 339 -3.10 25.75 -5.30
CA GLY A 339 -3.13 26.22 -3.90
C GLY A 339 -4.50 26.74 -3.42
N ASN A 340 -4.93 27.88 -3.93
CA ASN A 340 -6.13 28.62 -3.53
C ASN A 340 -7.22 28.68 -4.61
N ALA A 341 -6.95 28.21 -5.83
CA ALA A 341 -7.94 28.19 -6.91
C ALA A 341 -8.83 26.94 -6.80
N GLU A 342 -10.10 27.08 -7.23
CA GLU A 342 -10.94 25.91 -7.46
C GLU A 342 -10.22 24.96 -8.44
N PRO A 343 -10.29 23.64 -8.22
CA PRO A 343 -9.68 22.67 -9.13
C PRO A 343 -10.25 22.89 -10.54
N MET A 344 -9.44 22.77 -11.57
CA MET A 344 -9.91 22.92 -12.95
C MET A 344 -9.67 21.62 -13.70
N PRO A 345 -10.71 21.01 -14.29
CA PRO A 345 -10.51 19.85 -15.14
C PRO A 345 -9.69 20.25 -16.35
N ASP A 346 -8.59 19.56 -16.57
CA ASP A 346 -7.75 19.79 -17.74
C ASP A 346 -8.14 18.84 -18.87
N GLN A 347 -8.36 17.56 -18.52
CA GLN A 347 -8.57 16.51 -19.50
C GLN A 347 -9.40 15.37 -18.92
N GLN A 348 -10.25 14.80 -19.78
CA GLN A 348 -10.91 13.52 -19.55
C GLN A 348 -10.07 12.43 -20.20
N LEU A 349 -9.65 11.48 -19.38
CA LEU A 349 -8.92 10.29 -19.81
C LEU A 349 -9.79 9.07 -19.59
N PHE A 350 -9.63 8.10 -20.48
CA PHE A 350 -10.38 6.85 -20.46
C PHE A 350 -9.38 5.72 -20.45
N VAL A 351 -9.43 4.87 -19.42
CA VAL A 351 -8.63 3.63 -19.39
C VAL A 351 -9.34 2.62 -20.29
N THR A 352 -8.91 2.57 -21.55
CA THR A 352 -9.54 1.73 -22.59
C THR A 352 -8.91 0.34 -22.64
N GLY A 353 -9.59 -0.64 -23.26
CA GLY A 353 -8.99 -1.95 -23.53
C GLY A 353 -9.35 -3.06 -22.54
N ILE A 354 -10.29 -2.82 -21.63
CA ILE A 354 -10.95 -3.85 -20.79
C ILE A 354 -11.89 -4.68 -21.69
N LYS A 355 -11.32 -5.49 -22.58
CA LYS A 355 -12.04 -6.15 -23.70
C LYS A 355 -12.87 -7.39 -23.32
N ASN A 356 -13.17 -7.61 -22.05
CA ASN A 356 -13.86 -8.82 -21.62
C ASN A 356 -15.27 -8.53 -21.11
N ALA A 357 -16.27 -9.18 -21.70
CA ALA A 357 -17.70 -9.01 -21.40
C ALA A 357 -18.10 -9.37 -19.95
N LYS A 358 -17.21 -9.96 -19.15
CA LYS A 358 -17.44 -10.16 -17.72
C LYS A 358 -17.20 -8.90 -16.88
N PHE A 359 -16.54 -7.89 -17.45
CA PHE A 359 -16.08 -6.70 -16.75
C PHE A 359 -16.97 -5.46 -16.97
N PHE A 360 -18.19 -5.64 -17.50
CA PHE A 360 -19.14 -4.56 -17.80
C PHE A 360 -19.62 -3.73 -16.60
N LYS A 361 -19.18 -4.09 -15.40
CA LYS A 361 -19.48 -3.45 -14.14
C LYS A 361 -18.21 -3.13 -13.35
N GLN A 362 -17.04 -3.17 -13.96
CA GLN A 362 -15.82 -2.80 -13.25
C GLN A 362 -15.61 -1.29 -13.18
N GLY A 363 -15.07 -0.82 -12.06
CA GLY A 363 -14.66 0.54 -11.80
C GLY A 363 -13.27 0.56 -11.17
N ILE A 364 -12.65 1.73 -11.10
CA ILE A 364 -11.35 1.90 -10.45
C ILE A 364 -11.55 1.70 -8.94
N ARG A 365 -10.63 0.92 -8.37
CA ARG A 365 -10.50 0.55 -6.95
C ARG A 365 -9.19 1.03 -6.34
N GLY A 366 -8.32 1.56 -7.18
CA GLY A 366 -6.98 1.96 -6.81
C GLY A 366 -6.28 2.48 -8.05
N LEU A 367 -5.60 3.61 -7.89
CA LEU A 367 -4.84 4.25 -8.95
C LEU A 367 -3.63 4.91 -8.30
N ASP A 368 -2.43 4.59 -8.77
CA ASP A 368 -1.23 5.30 -8.36
C ASP A 368 -0.19 5.39 -9.49
N SER A 369 0.64 6.43 -9.44
CA SER A 369 1.73 6.68 -10.37
C SER A 369 2.89 5.73 -10.16
N ILE A 370 3.55 5.28 -11.23
CA ILE A 370 4.75 4.45 -11.12
C ILE A 370 5.98 5.36 -10.94
N PRO A 371 6.75 5.21 -9.84
CA PRO A 371 7.92 6.04 -9.60
C PRO A 371 8.92 5.96 -10.74
N ASN A 372 9.41 7.12 -11.20
CA ASN A 372 10.36 7.30 -12.30
C ASN A 372 9.86 6.95 -13.71
N TYR A 373 8.58 6.60 -13.88
CA TYR A 373 7.99 6.30 -15.18
C TYR A 373 6.80 7.23 -15.44
N THR A 374 7.09 8.44 -15.92
CA THR A 374 6.08 9.44 -16.26
C THR A 374 5.04 8.87 -17.22
N GLY A 375 3.76 9.14 -16.95
CA GLY A 375 2.64 8.66 -17.74
C GLY A 375 2.23 7.22 -17.42
N TRP A 376 3.00 6.46 -16.64
CA TRP A 376 2.64 5.09 -16.26
C TRP A 376 2.01 5.03 -14.86
N PHE A 377 0.94 4.25 -14.76
CA PHE A 377 0.12 4.10 -13.57
C PHE A 377 -0.20 2.63 -13.30
N VAL A 378 -0.34 2.27 -12.03
CA VAL A 378 -0.97 1.04 -11.58
C VAL A 378 -2.45 1.32 -11.43
N VAL A 379 -3.30 0.46 -11.99
CA VAL A 379 -4.76 0.57 -11.92
C VAL A 379 -5.34 -0.74 -11.42
N ILE A 380 -6.16 -0.68 -10.39
CA ILE A 380 -6.93 -1.82 -9.89
C ILE A 380 -8.38 -1.67 -10.33
N PHE A 381 -8.92 -2.70 -10.96
CA PHE A 381 -10.32 -2.78 -11.35
C PHE A 381 -11.07 -3.82 -10.52
N GLY A 382 -12.26 -3.44 -10.06
CA GLY A 382 -13.17 -4.32 -9.33
C GLY A 382 -14.62 -4.09 -9.71
N GLN A 383 -15.47 -5.09 -9.47
CA GLN A 383 -16.92 -4.96 -9.66
C GLN A 383 -17.46 -3.82 -8.81
N THR A 384 -18.26 -2.95 -9.42
CA THR A 384 -18.83 -1.74 -8.80
C THR A 384 -19.95 -2.05 -7.83
N ASP A 385 -20.64 -3.18 -8.00
CA ASP A 385 -21.69 -3.64 -7.09
C ASP A 385 -21.11 -4.39 -5.87
N THR A 386 -22.00 -4.95 -5.05
CA THR A 386 -21.62 -5.70 -3.83
C THR A 386 -21.11 -7.11 -4.11
N GLN A 387 -20.90 -7.49 -5.39
CA GLN A 387 -20.36 -8.81 -5.70
C GLN A 387 -18.86 -8.84 -5.45
N ILE A 388 -18.46 -9.79 -4.61
CA ILE A 388 -17.05 -10.07 -4.34
C ILE A 388 -16.52 -10.89 -5.51
N GLU A 389 -16.01 -10.20 -6.53
CA GLU A 389 -15.25 -10.80 -7.62
C GLU A 389 -13.76 -10.49 -7.49
N PRO A 390 -12.88 -11.31 -8.09
CA PRO A 390 -11.44 -11.05 -8.07
C PRO A 390 -11.12 -9.69 -8.67
N LEU A 391 -10.33 -8.90 -7.95
CA LEU A 391 -9.79 -7.64 -8.44
C LEU A 391 -8.68 -7.91 -9.47
N ASN A 392 -8.59 -7.05 -10.47
CA ASN A 392 -7.62 -7.19 -11.55
C ASN A 392 -6.69 -5.99 -11.57
N VAL A 393 -5.39 -6.26 -11.65
CA VAL A 393 -4.34 -5.24 -11.65
C VAL A 393 -3.79 -5.06 -13.06
N PHE A 394 -3.72 -3.80 -13.48
CA PHE A 394 -3.24 -3.38 -14.77
C PHE A 394 -2.17 -2.31 -14.63
N LEU A 395 -1.36 -2.19 -15.69
CA LEU A 395 -0.51 -1.04 -15.92
C LEU A 395 -1.14 -0.23 -17.05
N TRP A 396 -1.25 1.08 -16.85
CA TRP A 396 -1.84 1.99 -17.81
C TRP A 396 -0.87 3.11 -18.14
N ASN A 397 -0.68 3.39 -19.42
CA ASN A 397 0.02 4.57 -19.89
C ASN A 397 -0.98 5.65 -20.32
N SER A 398 -1.00 6.79 -19.63
CA SER A 398 -1.94 7.88 -19.88
C SER A 398 -1.74 8.58 -21.23
N ASP A 399 -0.51 8.56 -21.75
CA ASP A 399 -0.16 9.30 -22.96
C ASP A 399 -0.48 8.48 -24.22
N SER A 400 -0.17 7.18 -24.20
CA SER A 400 -0.45 6.26 -25.31
C SER A 400 -1.82 5.60 -25.23
N GLY A 401 -2.44 5.57 -24.05
CA GLY A 401 -3.66 4.80 -23.78
C GLY A 401 -3.43 3.29 -23.66
N GLU A 402 -2.18 2.84 -23.64
CA GLU A 402 -1.83 1.42 -23.51
C GLU A 402 -2.26 0.86 -22.16
N VAL A 403 -2.80 -0.37 -22.16
CA VAL A 403 -3.17 -1.11 -20.96
C VAL A 403 -2.59 -2.52 -21.01
N GLN A 404 -1.83 -2.88 -19.98
CA GLN A 404 -1.23 -4.21 -19.81
C GLN A 404 -1.89 -4.90 -18.61
N SER A 405 -2.56 -6.04 -18.84
CA SER A 405 -3.06 -6.87 -17.74
C SER A 405 -1.90 -7.62 -17.11
N VAL A 406 -1.74 -7.52 -15.79
CA VAL A 406 -0.60 -8.12 -15.10
C VAL A 406 -1.01 -9.28 -14.21
N GLN A 407 -2.02 -9.08 -13.37
CA GLN A 407 -2.31 -10.03 -12.28
C GLN A 407 -3.77 -9.95 -11.84
N THR A 408 -4.30 -11.07 -11.34
CA THR A 408 -5.57 -11.12 -10.60
C THR A 408 -5.25 -11.30 -9.11
N LEU A 409 -5.88 -10.48 -8.26
CA LEU A 409 -5.75 -10.55 -6.80
C LEU A 409 -6.52 -11.76 -6.23
N PRO A 410 -6.17 -12.23 -5.02
CA PRO A 410 -6.92 -13.31 -4.36
C PRO A 410 -8.41 -12.98 -4.21
N ASN A 411 -9.23 -14.04 -4.20
CA ASN A 411 -10.66 -13.89 -3.93
C ASN A 411 -10.88 -13.26 -2.54
N ASN A 412 -11.88 -12.39 -2.43
CA ASN A 412 -12.28 -11.69 -1.22
C ASN A 412 -11.32 -10.59 -0.72
N PHE A 413 -10.25 -10.27 -1.45
CA PHE A 413 -9.46 -9.06 -1.17
C PHE A 413 -10.18 -7.84 -1.76
N VAL A 414 -10.46 -6.83 -0.93
CA VAL A 414 -11.12 -5.57 -1.29
C VAL A 414 -10.07 -4.46 -1.22
N ALA A 415 -9.23 -4.38 -2.26
CA ALA A 415 -8.27 -3.29 -2.38
C ALA A 415 -9.01 -1.97 -2.60
N GLU A 416 -8.78 -0.99 -1.74
CA GLU A 416 -9.28 0.38 -1.92
C GLU A 416 -8.12 1.41 -1.95
N GLY A 417 -7.08 1.20 -1.16
CA GLY A 417 -5.82 1.95 -1.30
C GLY A 417 -4.74 1.16 -2.03
N VAL A 418 -4.03 1.80 -2.96
CA VAL A 418 -2.83 1.26 -3.62
C VAL A 418 -1.75 2.33 -3.66
N SER A 419 -0.49 1.96 -3.43
CA SER A 419 0.60 2.79 -3.91
C SER A 419 1.81 2.01 -4.42
N ALA A 420 2.42 2.55 -5.47
CA ALA A 420 3.60 2.02 -6.13
C ALA A 420 4.87 2.66 -5.54
N VAL A 421 5.76 1.81 -5.05
CA VAL A 421 6.88 2.24 -4.20
C VAL A 421 8.16 2.45 -4.98
N LYS A 422 8.49 1.47 -5.81
CA LYS A 422 9.75 1.45 -6.55
C LYS A 422 9.67 0.51 -7.74
N VAL A 423 10.51 0.77 -8.72
CA VAL A 423 10.82 -0.19 -9.77
C VAL A 423 12.09 -0.95 -9.41
N ILE A 424 11.98 -2.26 -9.40
CA ILE A 424 13.06 -3.21 -9.20
C ILE A 424 13.66 -3.51 -10.58
N GLU A 425 14.87 -3.02 -10.81
CA GLU A 425 15.60 -3.26 -12.06
C GLU A 425 16.37 -4.58 -11.97
N ASN A 426 15.73 -5.67 -12.41
CA ASN A 426 16.39 -6.95 -12.66
C ASN A 426 16.31 -7.28 -14.18
N SER A 427 16.61 -8.52 -14.60
CA SER A 427 16.49 -8.94 -16.01
C SER A 427 15.10 -8.71 -16.63
N SER A 428 14.06 -8.64 -15.79
CA SER A 428 12.70 -8.23 -16.10
C SER A 428 12.28 -7.15 -15.09
N LYS A 429 12.19 -5.88 -15.51
CA LYS A 429 11.78 -4.81 -14.58
C LYS A 429 10.48 -5.17 -13.88
N SER A 430 10.34 -4.83 -12.60
CA SER A 430 9.10 -5.06 -11.86
C SER A 430 8.76 -3.84 -11.01
N VAL A 431 7.48 -3.48 -10.90
CA VAL A 431 7.02 -2.45 -9.96
C VAL A 431 6.54 -3.13 -8.67
N LEU A 432 7.04 -2.68 -7.53
CA LEU A 432 6.55 -3.09 -6.21
C LEU A 432 5.40 -2.19 -5.80
N ILE A 433 4.24 -2.78 -5.55
CA ILE A 433 3.04 -2.09 -5.08
C ILE A 433 2.67 -2.60 -3.69
N TYR A 434 2.03 -1.75 -2.90
CA TYR A 434 1.31 -2.16 -1.71
C TYR A 434 -0.16 -1.79 -1.85
N MET A 435 -1.01 -2.60 -1.23
CA MET A 435 -2.45 -2.40 -1.19
C MET A 435 -2.93 -2.52 0.24
N ILE A 436 -3.99 -1.78 0.56
CA ILE A 436 -4.73 -1.92 1.81
C ILE A 436 -6.14 -2.44 1.51
N ASP A 437 -6.54 -3.44 2.30
CA ASP A 437 -7.91 -3.94 2.32
C ASP A 437 -8.78 -3.01 3.16
N ASP A 438 -9.91 -2.56 2.60
CA ASP A 438 -10.90 -1.73 3.30
C ASP A 438 -11.45 -2.47 4.53
N SER A 439 -11.97 -3.67 4.33
CA SER A 439 -12.75 -4.39 5.35
C SER A 439 -11.96 -4.93 6.54
N GLN A 440 -10.68 -5.24 6.36
CA GLN A 440 -9.84 -5.90 7.37
C GLN A 440 -8.55 -5.13 7.66
N ALA A 441 -8.31 -4.00 6.98
CA ALA A 441 -7.09 -3.21 7.09
C ALA A 441 -5.80 -4.04 6.87
N TYR A 442 -5.88 -5.08 6.02
CA TYR A 442 -4.72 -5.90 5.68
C TYR A 442 -3.80 -5.16 4.72
N VAL A 443 -2.50 -5.21 4.99
CA VAL A 443 -1.48 -4.71 4.07
C VAL A 443 -0.94 -5.84 3.19
N MET A 444 -1.13 -5.72 1.88
CA MET A 444 -0.62 -6.65 0.87
C MET A 444 0.53 -6.00 0.10
N SER A 445 1.53 -6.77 -0.33
CA SER A 445 2.60 -6.29 -1.22
C SER A 445 2.81 -7.22 -2.41
N MET A 446 3.01 -6.63 -3.59
CA MET A 446 3.09 -7.40 -4.85
C MET A 446 4.12 -6.80 -5.79
N ALA A 447 4.94 -7.66 -6.42
CA ALA A 447 5.82 -7.28 -7.51
C ALA A 447 5.16 -7.63 -8.85
N LEU A 448 4.99 -6.63 -9.71
CA LEU A 448 4.34 -6.74 -11.01
C LEU A 448 5.38 -6.60 -12.11
N ALA A 449 5.44 -7.54 -13.06
CA ALA A 449 6.30 -7.41 -14.23
C ALA A 449 5.94 -6.14 -15.02
N PHE A 450 6.95 -5.39 -15.44
CA PHE A 450 6.80 -4.07 -16.03
C PHE A 450 7.68 -3.96 -17.29
N SER A 451 7.08 -3.64 -18.43
CA SER A 451 7.81 -3.39 -19.69
C SER A 451 7.31 -2.07 -20.29
N PRO A 452 7.96 -0.94 -19.94
CA PRO A 452 7.55 0.40 -20.37
C PRO A 452 7.75 0.66 -21.86
#